data_AF-M5IR59-F1
#
_entry.id   AF-M5IR59-F1
#
_cell.length_a   1.000
_cell.length_b   1.000
_cell.length_c   1.000
_cell.angle_alpha   90.00
_cell.angle_beta   90.00
_cell.angle_gamma   90.00
#
_symmetry.space_group_name_H-M   'P 1'
#
loop_
_entity.id
_entity.type
_entity.pdbx_description
1 polymer ?
#
loop_
_entity_poly.entity_id
_entity_poly.type
_entity_poly.pdbx_seq_one_letter_code
_entity_poly.pdbx_strand_id
1 'polypeptide(L)' 'MGNNLSKRDMAGILNIDTKTLYNQKKNKPELYRIVMLGFKFDELLKQAENNLDELQKIAEENRNFRLK' A
#
# COMPACT_ATOMS: atom_id res chain seq x y z
N MET A 1 -7.92 2.62 -7.29
CA MET A 1 -7.23 1.42 -7.80
C MET A 1 -6.15 1.01 -6.81
N GLY A 2 -6.39 0.00 -5.98
CA GLY A 2 -5.35 -0.58 -5.14
C GLY A 2 -4.60 -1.63 -5.95
N ASN A 3 -3.37 -1.36 -6.37
CA ASN A 3 -2.50 -2.41 -6.88
C ASN A 3 -2.08 -3.28 -5.69
N ASN A 4 -2.89 -4.28 -5.37
CA ASN A 4 -2.51 -5.32 -4.43
C ASN A 4 -1.28 -6.02 -5.00
N LEU A 5 -0.12 -5.79 -4.38
CA LEU A 5 1.12 -6.46 -4.75
C LEU A 5 0.91 -7.97 -4.70
N SER A 6 1.28 -8.67 -5.77
CA SER A 6 1.33 -10.12 -5.74
C SER A 6 2.52 -10.57 -4.88
N LYS A 7 2.55 -11.83 -4.45
CA LYS A 7 3.71 -12.40 -3.75
C LYS A 7 5.00 -12.32 -4.59
N ARG A 8 4.89 -12.31 -5.93
CA ARG A 8 6.02 -12.14 -6.83
C ARG A 8 6.55 -10.71 -6.76
N ASP A 9 5.65 -9.73 -6.75
CA ASP A 9 6.03 -8.31 -6.68
C ASP A 9 6.67 -8.00 -5.33
N MET A 10 6.08 -8.50 -4.23
CA MET A 10 6.67 -8.38 -2.89
C MET A 10 8.07 -8.99 -2.82
N ALA A 11 8.26 -10.19 -3.40
CA ALA A 11 9.56 -10.84 -3.46
C ALA A 11 10.58 -10.03 -4.29
N GLY A 12 10.14 -9.46 -5.41
CA GLY A 12 10.95 -8.57 -6.24
C GLY A 12 11.38 -7.30 -5.49
N ILE A 13 10.46 -6.66 -4.76
CA ILE A 13 10.76 -5.47 -3.94
C ILE A 13 11.79 -5.78 -2.85
N LEU A 14 11.66 -6.95 -2.21
CA LEU A 14 12.60 -7.42 -1.19
C LEU A 14 13.91 -7.96 -1.77
N ASN A 15 14.03 -8.04 -3.10
CA ASN A 15 15.15 -8.65 -3.81
C ASN A 15 15.46 -10.08 -3.33
N ILE A 16 14.40 -10.90 -3.20
CA ILE A 16 14.48 -12.31 -2.83
C ILE A 16 13.69 -13.18 -3.78
N ASP A 17 13.99 -14.48 -3.79
CA ASP A 17 13.14 -15.45 -4.45
C ASP A 17 11.78 -15.57 -3.76
N THR A 18 10.73 -15.81 -4.55
CA THR A 18 9.39 -16.11 -4.04
C THR A 18 9.40 -17.30 -3.06
N LYS A 19 10.24 -18.31 -3.30
CA LYS A 19 10.44 -19.46 -2.41
C LYS A 19 10.95 -19.04 -1.04
N THR A 20 11.84 -18.04 -0.96
CA THR A 20 12.33 -17.49 0.30
C THR A 20 11.19 -16.90 1.12
N LEU A 21 10.28 -16.16 0.47
CA LEU A 21 9.10 -15.61 1.13
C LEU A 21 8.16 -16.73 1.66
N TYR A 22 7.97 -17.81 0.90
CA TYR A 22 7.23 -19.00 1.38
C TYR A 22 7.92 -19.70 2.55
N ASN A 23 9.25 -19.85 2.50
CA ASN A 23 10.03 -20.45 3.56
C ASN A 23 10.00 -19.59 4.84
N GLN A 24 9.99 -18.26 4.71
CA GLN A 24 9.78 -17.37 5.86
C GLN A 24 8.41 -17.59 6.49
N LYS A 25 7.34 -17.70 5.70
CA LYS A 25 6.00 -18.01 6.25
C LYS A 25 6.00 -19.30 7.08
N LYS A 26 6.70 -20.34 6.61
CA LYS A 26 6.75 -21.65 7.26
C LYS A 26 7.69 -21.68 8.48
N ASN A 27 8.90 -21.15 8.34
CA ASN A 27 10.00 -21.35 9.28
C ASN A 27 10.27 -20.13 10.17
N LYS A 28 9.78 -18.95 9.78
CA LYS A 28 9.97 -17.66 10.47
C LYS A 28 8.66 -16.84 10.43
N PRO A 29 7.55 -17.33 10.98
CA PRO A 29 6.23 -16.73 10.81
C PRO A 29 6.15 -15.26 11.27
N GLU A 30 6.87 -14.89 12.34
CA GLU A 30 6.91 -13.50 12.81
C GLU A 30 7.62 -12.56 11.83
N LEU A 31 8.72 -13.01 11.20
CA LEU A 31 9.38 -12.23 10.15
C LEU A 31 8.44 -12.02 8.97
N TYR A 32 7.77 -13.09 8.52
CA TYR A 32 6.77 -13.00 7.46
C TYR A 32 5.65 -12.03 7.83
N ARG A 33 5.13 -12.09 9.07
CA ARG A 33 4.08 -11.19 9.55
C ARG A 33 4.52 -9.72 9.49
N ILE A 34 5.72 -9.39 9.99
CA ILE A 34 6.26 -8.02 9.98
C ILE A 34 6.41 -7.51 8.54
N VAL A 35 6.97 -8.32 7.65
CA VAL A 35 7.14 -7.97 6.24
C VAL A 35 5.79 -7.70 5.56
N MET A 36 4.78 -8.55 5.78
CA MET A 36 3.43 -8.33 5.22
C MET A 36 2.76 -7.08 5.79
N LEU A 37 2.97 -6.77 7.07
CA LEU A 37 2.46 -5.55 7.69
C LEU A 37 3.09 -4.30 7.06
N GLY A 38 4.38 -4.33 6.72
CA GLY A 38 5.05 -3.24 6.00
C GLY A 38 4.38 -2.94 4.65
N PHE A 39 4.14 -3.98 3.84
CA PHE A 39 3.42 -3.79 2.56
C PHE A 39 2.00 -3.26 2.75
N LYS A 40 1.28 -3.73 3.78
CA LYS A 40 -0.06 -3.22 4.06
C LYS A 40 -0.05 -1.76 4.52
N PHE A 41 0.97 -1.37 5.27
CA PHE A 41 1.18 0.02 5.67
C PHE A 41 1.36 0.93 4.45
N ASP A 42 2.24 0.56 3.51
CA ASP A 42 2.47 1.35 2.29
C ASP A 42 1.20 1.50 1.42
N GLU A 43 0.40 0.42 1.31
CA GLU A 43 -0.88 0.45 0.62
C GLU A 43 -1.86 1.44 1.27
N LEU A 44 -1.98 1.41 2.59
CA LEU A 44 -2.87 2.30 3.34
C LEU A 44 -2.40 3.75 3.30
N LEU A 45 -1.09 3.98 3.36
CA LEU A 45 -0.51 5.32 3.25
C LEU A 45 -0.87 5.94 1.89
N LYS A 46 -0.65 5.20 0.80
CA LYS A 46 -1.00 5.66 -0.55
C LYS A 46 -2.50 5.90 -0.71
N GLN A 47 -3.34 5.05 -0.10
CA GLN A 47 -4.78 5.26 -0.12
C GLN A 47 -5.17 6.56 0.62
N ALA A 48 -4.56 6.81 1.78
CA ALA A 48 -4.82 8.03 2.54
C ALA A 48 -4.41 9.28 1.78
N GLU A 49 -3.26 9.25 1.08
CA GLU A 49 -2.80 10.34 0.22
C GLU A 49 -3.78 10.63 -0.93
N ASN A 50 -4.25 9.59 -1.63
CA ASN A 50 -5.24 9.76 -2.71
C ASN A 50 -6.56 10.32 -2.18
N ASN A 51 -7.02 9.83 -1.03
CA ASN A 51 -8.24 10.34 -0.39
C ASN A 51 -8.09 11.82 -0.03
N LEU A 52 -6.93 12.22 0.48
CA LEU A 52 -6.64 13.61 0.80
C LEU A 52 -6.67 14.50 -0.45
N ASP A 53 -6.06 14.06 -1.55
CA ASP A 53 -6.08 14.77 -2.83
C ASP A 53 -7.51 14.93 -3.38
N GLU A 54 -8.33 13.88 -3.31
CA GLU A 54 -9.74 13.93 -3.69
C GLU A 54 -10.55 14.93 -2.84
N LEU A 55 -10.35 14.91 -1.51
CA LEU A 55 -11.00 15.85 -0.60
C LEU A 55 -10.58 17.30 -0.87
N GLN A 56 -9.31 17.54 -1.20
CA GLN A 56 -8.81 18.87 -1.56
C GLN A 56 -9.45 19.39 -2.85
N LYS A 57 -9.62 18.54 -3.87
CA LYS A 57 -10.32 18.90 -5.12
C LYS A 57 -11.77 19.28 -4.86
N ILE A 58 -12.50 18.48 -4.08
CA ILE A 58 -13.89 18.78 -3.70
C ILE A 58 -13.98 20.11 -2.94
N ALA A 59 -13.06 20.37 -2.01
CA ALA A 59 -13.02 21.62 -1.27
C ALA A 59 -12.78 22.83 -2.21
N GLU A 60 -11.90 22.68 -3.19
CA GLU A 60 -11.60 23.71 -4.18
C GLU A 60 -12.80 23.98 -5.11
N GLU A 61 -13.45 22.94 -5.61
CA GLU A 61 -14.67 23.06 -6.41
C GLU A 61 -15.78 23.79 -5.64
N ASN A 62 -15.97 23.45 -4.36
CA ASN A 62 -16.94 24.12 -3.49
C ASN A 62 -16.59 25.60 -3.26
N ARG A 63 -15.30 25.94 -3.04
CA ARG A 63 -14.85 27.34 -2.95
C ARG A 63 -15.23 28.12 -4.21
N ASN A 64 -14.95 27.55 -5.39
CA ASN A 64 -15.27 28.18 -6.67
C ASN A 64 -16.78 28.31 -6.90
N PHE A 65 -17.59 27.38 -6.39
CA PHE A 65 -19.04 27.49 -6.43
C PHE A 65 -19.56 28.63 -5.53
N ARG A 66 -18.96 28.83 -4.35
CA ARG A 66 -19.36 29.89 -3.41
C ARG A 66 -18.94 31.31 -3.82
N LEU A 67 -17.96 31.43 -4.72
CA LEU A 67 -17.45 32.70 -5.23
C LEU A 67 -18.14 33.17 -6.53
N LYS A 68 -18.97 32.32 -7.13
CA LYS A 68 -19.88 32.68 -8.23
C LYS A 68 -21.23 33.15 -7.70
#